data_AF-A0A4Q6AFM8-F1
#
_entry.id   AF-A0A4Q6AFM8-F1
#
_cell.length_a   1.000
_cell.length_b   1.000
_cell.length_c   1.000
_cell.angle_alpha   90.00
_cell.angle_beta   90.00
_cell.angle_gamma   90.00
#
_symmetry.space_group_name_H-M   'P 1'
#
loop_
_entity.id
_entity.type
_entity.pdbx_description
1 polymer ?
#
loop_
_entity_poly.entity_id
_entity_poly.type
_entity_poly.pdbx_seq_one_letter_code
_entity_poly.pdbx_strand_id
1 'polypeptide(L)'
;MKEQSPIRTVTVTRYVTPLREGGSLPAIVEADDDFLYVLKFRGAGQGIKALVAELLGGEIARTLGFKIPEIVFSEVDPAFGRTEPDEEIQDLLKASAGLNLSLHYLSGSITFDPVVTKVDPVLASQLVWLDSFITNVDRTARNTNLLMWHKELWLIDHGASLYFHHNWDGWKESSERPFVQVKDHVLLPWASELEAVD
;
A
#
# COMPACT_ATOMS: atom_id res chain seq x y z
N MET A 1 -20.77 10.98 -1.21
CA MET A 1 -19.63 10.19 -0.67
C MET A 1 -19.90 9.98 0.81
N LYS A 2 -19.71 8.75 1.34
CA LYS A 2 -19.85 8.52 2.79
C LYS A 2 -18.72 9.27 3.50
N GLU A 3 -19.04 9.93 4.61
CA GLU A 3 -18.03 10.58 5.44
C GLU A 3 -17.05 9.51 5.92
N GLN A 4 -15.80 9.66 5.51
CA GLN A 4 -14.75 8.71 5.80
C GLN A 4 -14.23 8.98 7.21
N SER A 5 -14.16 7.94 8.05
CA SER A 5 -13.60 8.08 9.39
C SER A 5 -12.15 8.58 9.32
N PRO A 6 -11.73 9.45 10.26
CA PRO A 6 -10.36 9.93 10.31
C PRO A 6 -9.39 8.78 10.59
N ILE A 7 -8.17 8.91 10.08
CA ILE A 7 -7.10 7.95 10.37
C ILE A 7 -6.74 8.08 11.84
N ARG A 8 -6.88 6.99 12.57
CA ARG A 8 -6.53 6.90 13.99
C ARG A 8 -5.08 6.46 14.17
N THR A 9 -4.59 6.70 15.38
CA THR A 9 -3.28 6.24 15.82
C THR A 9 -3.44 5.06 16.78
N VAL A 10 -2.60 4.05 16.62
CA VAL A 10 -2.49 2.89 17.52
C VAL A 10 -1.08 2.79 18.07
N THR A 11 -0.92 2.16 19.23
CA THR A 11 0.40 1.90 19.82
C THR A 11 0.80 0.47 19.52
N VAL A 12 1.97 0.26 18.92
CA VAL A 12 2.47 -1.10 18.65
C VAL A 12 2.88 -1.75 19.97
N THR A 13 2.30 -2.90 20.29
CA THR A 13 2.52 -3.62 21.54
C THR A 13 3.42 -4.84 21.36
N ARG A 14 3.39 -5.48 20.18
CA ARG A 14 4.18 -6.70 19.92
C ARG A 14 4.64 -6.84 18.48
N TYR A 15 5.89 -7.21 18.30
CA TYR A 15 6.45 -7.66 17.01
C TYR A 15 6.10 -9.13 16.81
N VAL A 16 5.32 -9.45 15.77
CA VAL A 16 4.84 -10.83 15.55
C VAL A 16 5.75 -11.58 14.60
N THR A 17 5.91 -11.06 13.37
CA THR A 17 6.81 -11.68 12.38
C THR A 17 7.24 -10.67 11.31
N PRO A 18 8.51 -10.71 10.85
CA PRO A 18 8.90 -10.02 9.63
C PRO A 18 8.20 -10.62 8.41
N LEU A 19 7.85 -9.77 7.45
CA LEU A 19 7.49 -10.14 6.08
C LEU A 19 8.72 -9.89 5.22
N ARG A 20 9.41 -10.95 4.83
CA ARG A 20 10.67 -10.89 4.06
C ARG A 20 10.40 -10.68 2.57
N GLU A 21 9.60 -9.67 2.25
CA GLU A 21 9.21 -9.32 0.89
C GLU A 21 9.81 -7.98 0.50
N GLY A 22 10.59 -7.97 -0.60
CA GLY A 22 11.15 -6.75 -1.16
C GLY A 22 12.16 -6.02 -0.25
N GLY A 23 12.46 -4.77 -0.61
CA GLY A 23 13.45 -3.93 0.08
C GLY A 23 12.91 -3.09 1.24
N SER A 24 11.60 -3.16 1.54
CA SER A 24 10.96 -2.39 2.62
C SER A 24 10.80 -3.16 3.93
N LEU A 25 10.98 -4.48 3.90
CA LEU A 25 10.95 -5.39 5.05
C LEU A 25 9.80 -5.10 6.05
N PRO A 26 8.53 -5.06 5.60
CA PRO A 26 7.41 -4.81 6.50
C PRO A 26 7.28 -5.93 7.54
N ALA A 27 6.44 -5.72 8.55
CA ALA A 27 6.23 -6.74 9.59
C ALA A 27 4.77 -6.80 10.05
N ILE A 28 4.34 -8.00 10.47
CA ILE A 28 3.10 -8.15 11.21
C ILE A 28 3.37 -7.75 12.66
N VAL A 29 2.53 -6.85 13.16
CA VAL A 29 2.57 -6.36 14.55
C VAL A 29 1.18 -6.42 15.17
N GLU A 30 1.14 -6.52 16.49
CA GLU A 30 -0.07 -6.34 17.29
C GLU A 30 -0.05 -4.93 17.89
N ALA A 31 -1.22 -4.31 18.01
CA ALA A 31 -1.35 -3.00 18.65
C ALA A 31 -2.16 -3.06 19.96
N ASP A 32 -2.39 -1.91 20.58
CA ASP A 32 -3.10 -1.71 21.85
C ASP A 32 -4.62 -1.94 21.76
N ASP A 33 -5.14 -2.18 20.56
CA ASP A 33 -6.53 -2.55 20.27
C ASP A 33 -6.71 -4.04 19.95
N ASP A 34 -5.68 -4.86 20.23
CA ASP A 34 -5.64 -6.31 19.99
C ASP A 34 -5.77 -6.75 18.52
N PHE A 35 -5.68 -5.80 17.56
CA PHE A 35 -5.65 -6.13 16.14
C PHE A 35 -4.23 -6.33 15.60
N LEU A 36 -4.15 -7.07 14.50
CA LEU A 36 -2.92 -7.26 13.74
C LEU A 36 -2.83 -6.27 12.58
N TYR A 37 -1.63 -5.76 12.35
CA TYR A 37 -1.34 -4.80 11.28
C TYR A 37 -0.08 -5.19 10.52
N VAL A 38 -0.06 -4.88 9.23
CA VAL A 38 1.17 -4.82 8.43
C VAL A 38 1.78 -3.44 8.63
N LEU A 39 2.83 -3.37 9.43
CA LEU A 39 3.61 -2.18 9.72
C LEU A 39 4.59 -1.88 8.60
N LYS A 40 4.55 -0.65 8.07
CA LYS A 40 5.52 -0.10 7.14
C LYS A 40 6.44 0.87 7.87
N PHE A 41 7.72 0.50 7.94
CA PHE A 41 8.74 1.22 8.69
C PHE A 41 9.17 2.51 8.00
N ARG A 42 9.18 3.63 8.72
CA ARG A 42 9.70 4.92 8.22
C ARG A 42 11.19 4.88 7.94
N GLY A 43 11.92 4.02 8.66
CA GLY A 43 13.36 3.83 8.54
C GLY A 43 13.76 2.95 7.37
N ALA A 44 12.79 2.39 6.63
CA ALA A 44 13.06 1.57 5.46
C ALA A 44 13.78 2.39 4.37
N GLY A 45 14.56 1.73 3.52
CA GLY A 45 15.36 2.39 2.48
C GLY A 45 14.55 3.22 1.48
N GLN A 46 13.26 2.87 1.27
CA GLN A 46 12.32 3.67 0.46
C GLN A 46 11.98 5.03 1.10
N GLY A 47 12.08 5.11 2.43
CA GLY A 47 11.95 6.32 3.22
C GLY A 47 10.51 6.83 3.38
N ILE A 48 10.40 7.96 4.08
CA ILE A 48 9.11 8.58 4.45
C ILE A 48 8.27 8.95 3.22
N LYS A 49 8.88 9.29 2.10
CA LYS A 49 8.13 9.67 0.89
C LYS A 49 7.27 8.52 0.35
N ALA A 50 7.75 7.28 0.43
CA ALA A 50 6.98 6.11 0.08
C ALA A 50 5.80 5.87 1.06
N LEU A 51 5.99 6.15 2.36
CA LEU A 51 4.88 6.12 3.33
C LEU A 51 3.83 7.20 3.04
N VAL A 52 4.25 8.39 2.63
CA VAL A 52 3.33 9.45 2.22
C VAL A 52 2.58 9.05 0.95
N ALA A 53 3.24 8.42 -0.03
CA ALA A 53 2.59 7.88 -1.21
C ALA A 53 1.59 6.76 -0.87
N GLU A 54 1.94 5.84 0.04
CA GLU A 54 1.03 4.83 0.57
C GLU A 54 -0.23 5.45 1.16
N LEU A 55 -0.03 6.43 2.05
CA LEU A 55 -1.11 7.14 2.73
C LEU A 55 -2.02 7.86 1.72
N LEU A 56 -1.46 8.65 0.81
CA LEU A 56 -2.23 9.41 -0.15
C LEU A 56 -2.93 8.51 -1.17
N GLY A 57 -2.22 7.54 -1.75
CA GLY A 57 -2.78 6.60 -2.72
C GLY A 57 -3.89 5.75 -2.10
N GLY A 58 -3.67 5.24 -0.89
CA GLY A 58 -4.67 4.51 -0.13
C GLY A 58 -5.90 5.36 0.19
N GLU A 59 -5.72 6.58 0.70
CA GLU A 59 -6.86 7.46 1.03
C GLU A 59 -7.64 7.93 -0.20
N ILE A 60 -6.98 8.16 -1.34
CA ILE A 60 -7.65 8.40 -2.62
C ILE A 60 -8.48 7.18 -3.01
N ALA A 61 -7.89 5.98 -2.95
CA ALA A 61 -8.60 4.75 -3.29
C ALA A 61 -9.82 4.51 -2.37
N ARG A 62 -9.66 4.72 -1.07
CA ARG A 62 -10.73 4.64 -0.07
C ARG A 62 -11.83 5.65 -0.33
N THR A 63 -11.46 6.88 -0.69
CA THR A 63 -12.38 7.98 -1.00
C THR A 63 -13.25 7.66 -2.23
N LEU A 64 -12.65 6.99 -3.23
CA LEU A 64 -13.36 6.50 -4.42
C LEU A 64 -14.19 5.24 -4.16
N GLY A 65 -14.13 4.66 -2.95
CA GLY A 65 -14.92 3.51 -2.54
C GLY A 65 -14.29 2.15 -2.83
N PHE A 66 -13.02 2.11 -3.23
CA PHE A 66 -12.30 0.86 -3.36
C PHE A 66 -11.99 0.24 -2.00
N LYS A 67 -11.80 -1.07 -2.01
CA LYS A 67 -11.50 -1.84 -0.80
C LYS A 67 -10.02 -1.79 -0.50
N ILE A 68 -9.66 -1.10 0.57
CA ILE A 68 -8.33 -1.10 1.14
C ILE A 68 -8.42 -1.56 2.59
N PRO A 69 -7.41 -2.26 3.14
CA PRO A 69 -7.35 -2.47 4.57
C PRO A 69 -7.34 -1.12 5.30
N GLU A 70 -7.85 -1.08 6.53
CA GLU A 70 -7.84 0.16 7.33
C GLU A 70 -6.40 0.67 7.47
N ILE A 71 -6.20 1.94 7.12
CA ILE A 71 -4.93 2.64 7.32
C ILE A 71 -4.95 3.25 8.72
N VAL A 72 -3.89 3.01 9.47
CA VAL A 72 -3.66 3.62 10.79
C VAL A 72 -2.26 4.20 10.87
N PHE A 73 -2.09 5.21 11.70
CA PHE A 73 -0.76 5.55 12.18
C PHE A 73 -0.37 4.62 13.33
N SER A 74 0.91 4.27 13.43
CA SER A 74 1.38 3.32 14.44
C SER A 74 2.58 3.86 15.19
N GLU A 75 2.44 4.13 16.48
CA GLU A 75 3.54 4.52 17.35
C GLU A 75 4.39 3.30 17.72
N VAL A 76 5.67 3.33 17.37
CA VAL A 76 6.64 2.25 17.62
C VAL A 76 7.59 2.68 18.74
N ASP A 77 7.66 1.89 19.82
CA ASP A 77 8.57 2.16 20.93
C ASP A 77 10.05 2.01 20.50
N PRO A 78 10.99 2.86 20.97
CA PRO A 78 12.42 2.68 20.69
C PRO A 78 13.02 1.34 21.16
N ALA A 79 12.35 0.65 22.08
CA ALA A 79 12.70 -0.70 22.53
C ALA A 79 12.16 -1.81 21.64
N PHE A 80 11.33 -1.48 20.66
CA PHE A 80 10.82 -2.41 19.67
C PHE A 80 11.97 -3.04 18.88
N GLY A 81 11.91 -4.36 18.67
CA GLY A 81 12.95 -5.06 17.91
C GLY A 81 14.25 -5.37 18.64
N ARG A 82 14.39 -5.05 19.94
CA ARG A 82 15.62 -5.34 20.70
C ARG A 82 16.00 -6.82 20.74
N THR A 83 15.04 -7.71 20.52
CA THR A 83 15.24 -9.17 20.49
C THR A 83 15.39 -9.73 19.10
N GLU A 84 15.33 -8.90 18.05
CA GLU A 84 15.52 -9.33 16.67
C GLU A 84 16.97 -9.80 16.46
N PRO A 85 17.24 -11.05 16.06
CA PRO A 85 18.60 -11.52 15.85
C PRO A 85 19.29 -10.93 14.61
N ASP A 86 18.53 -10.46 13.62
CA ASP A 86 19.07 -9.91 12.38
C ASP A 86 19.50 -8.44 12.55
N GLU A 87 20.79 -8.13 12.34
CA GLU A 87 21.35 -6.79 12.53
C GLU A 87 20.75 -5.75 11.58
N GLU A 88 20.44 -6.12 10.33
CA GLU A 88 19.85 -5.20 9.35
C GLU A 88 18.43 -4.82 9.77
N ILE A 89 17.65 -5.80 10.24
CA ILE A 89 16.31 -5.56 10.77
C ILE A 89 16.38 -4.78 12.08
N GLN A 90 17.34 -5.05 12.98
CA GLN A 90 17.50 -4.25 14.20
C GLN A 90 17.73 -2.77 13.89
N ASP A 91 18.60 -2.45 12.93
CA ASP A 91 18.89 -1.07 12.58
C ASP A 91 17.71 -0.37 11.92
N LEU A 92 16.95 -1.10 11.09
CA LEU A 92 15.66 -0.65 10.56
C LEU A 92 14.67 -0.30 11.69
N LEU A 93 14.53 -1.18 12.70
CA LEU A 93 13.61 -0.97 13.81
C LEU A 93 14.02 0.21 14.68
N LYS A 94 15.31 0.37 14.98
CA LYS A 94 15.85 1.55 15.69
C LYS A 94 15.59 2.85 14.93
N ALA A 95 15.80 2.84 13.61
CA ALA A 95 15.53 3.99 12.74
C ALA A 95 14.03 4.31 12.61
N SER A 96 13.17 3.42 13.09
CA SER A 96 11.72 3.53 12.95
C SER A 96 10.97 3.86 14.23
N ALA A 97 11.65 4.28 15.31
CA ALA A 97 10.98 4.70 16.54
C ALA A 97 10.01 5.89 16.34
N GLY A 98 8.82 5.82 16.96
CA GLY A 98 7.67 6.75 16.95
C GLY A 98 6.57 6.40 15.92
N LEU A 99 5.78 7.38 15.48
CA LEU A 99 4.85 7.37 14.32
C LEU A 99 5.32 6.73 12.97
N ASN A 100 4.77 5.58 12.64
CA ASN A 100 4.87 4.90 11.35
C ASN A 100 3.48 4.79 10.71
N LEU A 101 3.37 4.07 9.60
CA LEU A 101 2.11 3.77 8.93
C LEU A 101 1.87 2.26 8.94
N SER A 102 0.63 1.85 9.20
CA SER A 102 0.25 0.44 9.11
C SER A 102 -1.09 0.26 8.41
N LEU A 103 -1.26 -0.93 7.85
CA LEU A 103 -2.52 -1.38 7.25
C LEU A 103 -3.04 -2.57 8.03
N HIS A 104 -4.35 -2.63 8.27
CA HIS A 104 -4.97 -3.77 8.94
C HIS A 104 -4.61 -5.09 8.25
N TYR A 105 -4.20 -6.09 9.02
CA TYR A 105 -3.83 -7.38 8.47
C TYR A 105 -5.08 -8.21 8.15
N LEU A 106 -5.38 -8.39 6.87
CA LEU A 106 -6.52 -9.18 6.41
C LEU A 106 -6.23 -10.68 6.55
N SER A 107 -6.50 -11.22 7.74
CA SER A 107 -6.30 -12.64 8.04
C SER A 107 -7.08 -13.55 7.08
N GLY A 108 -6.40 -14.54 6.51
CA GLY A 108 -6.97 -15.47 5.54
C GLY A 108 -7.12 -14.89 4.13
N SER A 109 -6.64 -13.68 3.86
CA SER A 109 -6.50 -13.18 2.50
C SER A 109 -5.45 -13.99 1.72
N ILE A 110 -5.60 -14.03 0.40
CA ILE A 110 -4.64 -14.64 -0.52
C ILE A 110 -4.24 -13.65 -1.60
N THR A 111 -3.05 -13.78 -2.16
CA THR A 111 -2.61 -12.94 -3.29
C THR A 111 -3.53 -13.13 -4.49
N PHE A 112 -3.88 -12.03 -5.14
CA PHE A 112 -4.61 -12.06 -6.40
C PHE A 112 -3.77 -12.72 -7.50
N ASP A 113 -4.33 -13.73 -8.16
CA ASP A 113 -3.73 -14.41 -9.31
C ASP A 113 -4.52 -14.08 -10.59
N PRO A 114 -3.93 -13.32 -11.54
CA PRO A 114 -4.58 -12.94 -12.79
C PRO A 114 -4.86 -14.12 -13.74
N VAL A 115 -4.19 -15.26 -13.56
CA VAL A 115 -4.38 -16.43 -14.44
C VAL A 115 -5.70 -17.13 -14.16
N VAL A 116 -6.14 -17.14 -12.91
CA VAL A 116 -7.32 -17.89 -12.46
C VAL A 116 -8.47 -17.00 -11.97
N THR A 117 -8.20 -15.72 -11.70
CA THR A 117 -9.21 -14.78 -11.18
C THR A 117 -9.72 -13.88 -12.28
N LYS A 118 -11.03 -13.88 -12.51
CA LYS A 118 -11.69 -12.91 -13.40
C LYS A 118 -12.15 -11.71 -12.58
N VAL A 119 -11.80 -10.52 -13.05
CA VAL A 119 -12.24 -9.25 -12.47
C VAL A 119 -13.36 -8.69 -13.34
N ASP A 120 -14.35 -8.06 -12.69
CA ASP A 120 -15.40 -7.32 -13.37
C ASP A 120 -14.79 -6.21 -14.26
N PRO A 121 -15.22 -6.05 -15.52
CA PRO A 121 -14.61 -5.06 -16.42
C PRO A 121 -14.68 -3.62 -15.93
N VAL A 122 -15.79 -3.23 -15.27
CA VAL A 122 -15.94 -1.87 -14.73
C VAL A 122 -14.94 -1.66 -13.60
N LEU A 123 -14.84 -2.61 -12.65
CA LEU A 123 -13.86 -2.54 -11.57
C LEU A 123 -12.43 -2.52 -12.11
N ALA A 124 -12.10 -3.36 -13.09
CA ALA A 124 -10.78 -3.37 -13.72
C ALA A 124 -10.44 -2.01 -14.36
N SER A 125 -11.38 -1.43 -15.11
CA SER A 125 -11.22 -0.09 -15.71
C SER A 125 -11.05 1.01 -14.67
N GLN A 126 -11.85 0.99 -13.60
CA GLN A 126 -11.73 1.95 -12.49
C GLN A 126 -10.36 1.87 -11.80
N LEU A 127 -9.81 0.67 -11.63
CA LEU A 127 -8.49 0.47 -11.02
C LEU A 127 -7.35 0.89 -11.95
N VAL A 128 -7.44 0.59 -13.25
CA VAL A 128 -6.49 1.10 -14.26
C VAL A 128 -6.51 2.64 -14.29
N TRP A 129 -7.69 3.25 -14.21
CA TRP A 129 -7.84 4.70 -14.13
C TRP A 129 -7.21 5.26 -12.85
N LEU A 130 -7.50 4.68 -11.69
CA LEU A 130 -6.91 5.06 -10.40
C LEU A 130 -5.39 5.05 -10.46
N ASP A 131 -4.80 3.93 -10.89
CA ASP A 131 -3.35 3.78 -10.93
C ASP A 131 -2.70 4.69 -11.97
N SER A 132 -3.42 5.07 -13.03
CA SER A 132 -2.99 6.12 -13.95
C SER A 132 -3.00 7.50 -13.28
N PHE A 133 -4.06 7.82 -12.54
CA PHE A 133 -4.22 9.09 -11.84
C PHE A 133 -3.15 9.30 -10.75
N ILE A 134 -2.86 8.27 -9.95
CA ILE A 134 -1.82 8.34 -8.91
C ILE A 134 -0.43 7.95 -9.42
N THR A 135 -0.27 7.65 -10.72
CA THR A 135 0.99 7.20 -11.34
C THR A 135 1.63 6.00 -10.63
N ASN A 136 0.84 4.97 -10.33
CA ASN A 136 1.32 3.77 -9.66
C ASN A 136 1.99 2.82 -10.66
N VAL A 137 3.31 2.66 -10.53
CA VAL A 137 4.13 1.83 -11.43
C VAL A 137 4.18 0.36 -11.04
N ASP A 138 3.75 0.01 -9.83
CA ASP A 138 4.09 -1.29 -9.24
C ASP A 138 2.98 -2.33 -9.37
N ARG A 139 1.74 -1.94 -9.75
CA ARG A 139 0.61 -2.86 -9.92
C ARG A 139 0.68 -3.67 -11.22
N THR A 140 1.64 -4.57 -11.29
CA THR A 140 1.98 -5.34 -12.49
C THR A 140 1.69 -6.83 -12.32
N ALA A 141 1.78 -7.61 -13.39
CA ALA A 141 1.60 -9.07 -13.30
C ALA A 141 2.67 -9.77 -12.43
N ARG A 142 3.81 -9.11 -12.17
CA ARG A 142 4.88 -9.65 -11.31
C ARG A 142 4.67 -9.32 -9.84
N ASN A 143 4.12 -8.14 -9.57
CA ASN A 143 3.76 -7.69 -8.24
C ASN A 143 2.35 -7.12 -8.30
N THR A 144 1.34 -7.93 -7.98
CA THR A 144 -0.04 -7.49 -8.22
C THR A 144 -0.50 -6.47 -7.19
N ASN A 145 0.09 -6.46 -5.98
CA ASN A 145 -0.33 -5.62 -4.85
C ASN A 145 -1.86 -5.65 -4.64
N LEU A 146 -2.47 -6.80 -4.92
CA LEU A 146 -3.89 -7.07 -4.83
C LEU A 146 -4.11 -8.34 -4.02
N LEU A 147 -5.10 -8.32 -3.15
CA LEU A 147 -5.51 -9.46 -2.33
C LEU A 147 -6.93 -9.87 -2.68
N MET A 148 -7.21 -11.16 -2.59
CA MET A 148 -8.56 -11.69 -2.52
C MET A 148 -8.88 -12.00 -1.06
N TRP A 149 -9.90 -11.33 -0.51
CA TRP A 149 -10.39 -11.55 0.85
C TRP A 149 -11.91 -11.63 0.85
N HIS A 150 -12.46 -12.70 1.42
CA HIS A 150 -13.88 -13.02 1.37
C HIS A 150 -14.51 -12.96 -0.04
N LYS A 151 -13.75 -13.38 -1.06
CA LYS A 151 -14.11 -13.36 -2.50
C LYS A 151 -14.21 -11.96 -3.12
N GLU A 152 -13.62 -10.97 -2.47
CA GLU A 152 -13.61 -9.59 -2.93
C GLU A 152 -12.16 -9.16 -3.17
N LEU A 153 -11.96 -8.25 -4.12
CA LEU A 153 -10.65 -7.71 -4.47
C LEU A 153 -10.31 -6.55 -3.53
N TRP A 154 -9.12 -6.57 -2.93
CA TRP A 154 -8.60 -5.55 -2.03
C TRP A 154 -7.26 -5.04 -2.54
N LEU A 155 -7.07 -3.72 -2.48
CA LEU A 155 -5.84 -3.07 -2.91
C LEU A 155 -4.92 -2.92 -1.70
N ILE A 156 -3.65 -3.23 -1.91
CA ILE A 156 -2.57 -2.94 -0.97
C ILE A 156 -1.46 -2.21 -1.72
N ASP A 157 -0.50 -1.71 -0.97
CA ASP A 157 0.80 -1.20 -1.43
C ASP A 157 0.76 -0.21 -2.61
N HIS A 158 0.51 1.05 -2.25
CA HIS A 158 0.59 2.23 -3.11
C HIS A 158 1.90 3.00 -2.90
N GLY A 159 2.89 2.46 -2.17
CA GLY A 159 4.12 3.16 -1.80
C GLY A 159 5.00 3.56 -3.00
N ALA A 160 4.82 2.90 -4.15
CA ALA A 160 5.47 3.22 -5.42
C ALA A 160 4.66 4.18 -6.33
N SER A 161 3.55 4.72 -5.83
CA SER A 161 2.76 5.75 -6.52
C SER A 161 3.36 7.16 -6.32
N LEU A 162 2.85 8.12 -7.08
CA LEU A 162 3.20 9.54 -6.98
C LEU A 162 4.72 9.79 -7.07
N TYR A 163 5.46 8.95 -7.81
CA TYR A 163 6.92 8.87 -7.78
C TYR A 163 7.65 10.16 -8.23
N PHE A 164 6.91 11.14 -8.77
CA PHE A 164 7.42 12.50 -9.00
C PHE A 164 7.99 13.13 -7.72
N HIS A 165 7.59 12.67 -6.52
CA HIS A 165 8.16 13.13 -5.26
C HIS A 165 9.68 12.84 -5.11
N HIS A 166 10.24 11.94 -5.93
CA HIS A 166 11.69 11.70 -6.01
C HIS A 166 12.41 12.73 -6.89
N ASN A 167 11.71 13.39 -7.81
CA ASN A 167 12.23 14.47 -8.66
C ASN A 167 11.21 15.61 -8.76
N TRP A 168 11.30 16.55 -7.81
CA TRP A 168 10.33 17.63 -7.68
C TRP A 168 10.39 18.63 -8.84
N ASP A 169 11.53 18.74 -9.51
CA ASP A 169 11.68 19.66 -10.63
C ASP A 169 10.87 19.16 -11.83
N GLY A 170 10.00 20.02 -12.37
CA GLY A 170 9.16 19.68 -13.52
C GLY A 170 7.93 18.81 -13.19
N TRP A 171 7.51 18.76 -11.92
CA TRP A 171 6.33 17.97 -11.50
C TRP A 171 5.05 18.41 -12.22
N LYS A 172 4.90 19.70 -12.53
CA LYS A 172 3.71 20.25 -13.19
C LYS A 172 3.61 19.76 -14.63
N GLU A 173 4.71 19.87 -15.39
CA GLU A 173 4.81 19.33 -16.74
C GLU A 173 4.65 17.82 -16.75
N SER A 174 5.14 17.13 -15.72
CA SER A 174 4.97 15.68 -15.57
C SER A 174 3.52 15.29 -15.31
N SER A 175 2.75 16.12 -14.57
CA SER A 175 1.33 15.87 -14.29
C SER A 175 0.43 15.98 -15.53
N GLU A 176 0.89 16.66 -16.58
CA GLU A 176 0.18 16.80 -17.85
C GLU A 176 0.55 15.69 -18.85
N ARG A 177 1.57 14.88 -18.56
CA ARG A 177 2.03 13.81 -19.46
C ARG A 177 1.23 12.53 -19.22
N PRO A 178 0.92 11.76 -20.29
CA PRO A 178 0.33 10.45 -20.14
C PRO A 178 1.23 9.51 -19.32
N PHE A 179 0.62 8.74 -18.42
CA PHE A 179 1.30 7.69 -17.66
C PHE A 179 1.48 6.43 -18.52
N VAL A 180 2.62 6.32 -19.22
CA VAL A 180 2.88 5.27 -20.21
C VAL A 180 3.00 3.87 -19.58
N GLN A 181 3.44 3.78 -18.33
CA GLN A 181 3.68 2.53 -17.61
C GLN A 181 2.39 1.77 -17.30
N VAL A 182 1.22 2.40 -17.42
CA VAL A 182 -0.09 1.72 -17.31
C VAL A 182 -0.22 0.53 -18.26
N LYS A 183 0.53 0.52 -19.37
CA LYS A 183 0.57 -0.62 -20.32
C LYS A 183 0.94 -1.96 -19.66
N ASP A 184 1.66 -1.92 -18.53
CA ASP A 184 2.14 -3.10 -17.80
C ASP A 184 1.21 -3.48 -16.63
N HIS A 185 0.08 -2.75 -16.46
CA HIS A 185 -0.85 -2.92 -15.36
C HIS A 185 -1.55 -4.29 -15.42
N VAL A 186 -1.59 -5.00 -14.28
CA VAL A 186 -2.09 -6.39 -14.23
C VAL A 186 -3.54 -6.54 -14.69
N LEU A 187 -4.41 -5.55 -14.41
CA LEU A 187 -5.83 -5.61 -14.77
C LEU A 187 -6.15 -5.05 -16.16
N LEU A 188 -5.17 -4.51 -16.89
CA LEU A 188 -5.40 -3.90 -18.20
C LEU A 188 -6.13 -4.82 -19.20
N PRO A 189 -5.88 -6.15 -19.24
CA PRO A 189 -6.60 -7.06 -20.14
C PRO A 189 -8.13 -7.13 -19.92
N TRP A 190 -8.62 -6.74 -18.74
CA TRP A 190 -10.06 -6.73 -18.41
C TRP A 190 -10.67 -5.33 -18.38
N ALA A 191 -9.86 -4.27 -18.53
CA ALA A 191 -10.30 -2.88 -18.44
C ALA A 191 -10.98 -2.38 -19.73
N SER A 192 -12.08 -3.01 -20.15
CA SER A 192 -12.79 -2.67 -21.38
C SER A 192 -13.73 -1.47 -21.29
N GLU A 193 -13.98 -0.94 -20.09
CA GLU A 193 -14.97 0.11 -19.82
C GLU A 193 -14.33 1.46 -19.44
N LEU A 194 -13.10 1.75 -19.92
CA LEU A 194 -12.35 2.95 -19.53
C LEU A 194 -13.12 4.26 -19.82
N GLU A 195 -13.78 4.36 -20.97
CA GLU A 195 -14.58 5.55 -21.34
C GLU A 195 -15.80 5.76 -20.44
N ALA A 196 -16.32 4.70 -19.82
CA ALA A 196 -17.50 4.77 -18.97
C ALA A 196 -17.18 5.16 -17.52
N VAL A 197 -15.90 5.12 -17.12
CA VAL A 197 -15.45 5.32 -15.74
C VAL A 197 -14.54 6.53 -15.55
N ASP A 198 -14.22 7.24 -16.63
CA ASP A 198 -13.49 8.53 -16.63
C ASP A 198 -14.34 9.69 -16.06
#